data_AF-A0A382FK43-F1
#
_entry.id   AF-A0A382FK43-F1
#
_cell.length_a   1.000
_cell.length_b   1.000
_cell.length_c   1.000
_cell.angle_alpha   90.00
_cell.angle_beta   90.00
_cell.angle_gamma   90.00
#
_symmetry.space_group_name_H-M   'P 1'
#
loop_
_entity.id
_entity.type
_entity.pdbx_description
1 polymer ?
#
loop_
_entity_poly.entity_id
_entity_poly.type
_entity_poly.pdbx_seq_one_letter_code
_entity_poly.pdbx_strand_id
1 'polypeptide(L)'
;MVPGTEWRDSLFDKIIDRAGLTDIREKVLAGERLSSDDGKRLYHTPNLPALGYLANIARERLHGDAAYFVRNQHINYTNICNKGCLFCSFYALPKDPDGYVLSPQEITEKVRSYDDIPISEIHMVGGVNPKLPFSYYLDVVRAIKEVRPDVSLKAFTMIELEQIRRVAKKPLDETLVDLKEAGIDAIPGGGAEVFSERVHEELFQAKSDSDKWLEAAR
;
A
#
# COMPACT_ATOMS: atom_id res chain seq x y z
N MET A 1 28.54 -9.30 -16.42
CA MET A 1 28.21 -9.88 -17.73
C MET A 1 28.23 -11.40 -17.60
N VAL A 2 27.13 -12.07 -17.93
CA VAL A 2 27.09 -13.53 -18.07
C VAL A 2 27.60 -13.85 -19.48
N PRO A 3 28.66 -14.67 -19.66
CA PRO A 3 29.13 -15.03 -20.99
C PRO A 3 28.02 -15.71 -21.80
N GLY A 4 27.78 -15.25 -23.04
CA GLY A 4 26.79 -15.86 -23.96
C GLY A 4 25.45 -15.12 -24.14
N THR A 5 25.28 -13.90 -23.59
CA THR A 5 24.04 -13.09 -23.76
C THR A 5 24.10 -12.04 -24.87
N GLU A 6 25.20 -11.95 -25.63
CA GLU A 6 25.42 -10.89 -26.63
C GLU A 6 24.33 -10.82 -27.72
N TRP A 7 23.75 -11.96 -28.09
CA TRP A 7 22.62 -12.00 -29.04
C TRP A 7 21.33 -11.41 -28.45
N ARG A 8 21.16 -11.52 -27.12
CA ARG A 8 19.97 -11.04 -26.40
C ARG A 8 19.97 -9.52 -26.38
N ASP A 9 21.13 -8.92 -26.09
CA ASP A 9 21.32 -7.46 -26.17
C ASP A 9 21.14 -6.97 -27.61
N SER A 10 21.70 -7.66 -28.62
CA SER A 10 21.51 -7.30 -30.03
C SER A 10 20.06 -7.36 -30.50
N LEU A 11 19.27 -8.31 -29.99
CA LEU A 11 17.84 -8.40 -30.29
C LEU A 11 17.05 -7.27 -29.63
N PHE A 12 17.25 -7.04 -28.34
CA PHE A 12 16.51 -6.01 -27.61
C PHE A 12 16.89 -4.60 -28.07
N ASP A 13 18.12 -4.37 -28.51
CA ASP A 13 18.53 -3.11 -29.11
C ASP A 13 17.70 -2.77 -30.35
N LYS A 14 17.46 -3.75 -31.23
CA LYS A 14 16.60 -3.57 -32.40
C LYS A 14 15.13 -3.38 -32.02
N ILE A 15 14.66 -4.08 -30.99
CA ILE A 15 13.27 -3.97 -30.51
C ILE A 15 13.02 -2.58 -29.91
N ILE A 16 13.96 -2.08 -29.11
CA ILE A 16 13.92 -0.76 -28.47
C ILE A 16 14.01 0.35 -29.51
N ASP A 17 14.92 0.22 -30.48
CA ASP A 17 15.06 1.17 -31.57
C ASP A 17 13.77 1.30 -32.38
N ARG A 18 13.17 0.16 -32.78
CA ARG A 18 11.86 0.13 -33.45
C ARG A 18 10.73 0.68 -32.59
N ALA A 19 10.84 0.59 -31.27
CA ALA A 19 9.87 1.18 -30.35
C ALA A 19 10.06 2.71 -30.19
N GLY A 20 11.14 3.29 -30.75
CA GLY A 20 11.48 4.69 -30.56
C GLY A 20 11.83 5.02 -29.11
N LEU A 21 12.47 4.08 -28.40
CA LEU A 21 12.80 4.20 -26.97
C LEU A 21 14.32 4.21 -26.70
N THR A 22 15.15 4.42 -27.73
CA THR A 22 16.62 4.39 -27.62
C THR A 22 17.14 5.43 -26.62
N ASP A 23 16.61 6.64 -26.63
CA ASP A 23 16.98 7.71 -25.69
C ASP A 23 16.56 7.37 -24.25
N ILE A 24 15.41 6.72 -24.06
CA ILE A 24 14.97 6.24 -22.74
C ILE A 24 15.85 5.08 -22.27
N ARG A 25 16.29 4.19 -23.17
CA ARG A 25 17.25 3.13 -22.84
C ARG A 25 18.54 3.72 -22.30
N GLU A 26 19.09 4.74 -22.94
CA GLU A 26 20.32 5.39 -22.49
C GLU A 26 20.17 5.94 -21.06
N LYS A 27 19.08 6.67 -20.78
CA LYS A 27 18.74 7.13 -19.42
C LYS A 27 18.63 5.97 -18.42
N VAL A 28 17.94 4.90 -18.80
CA VAL A 28 17.79 3.70 -17.96
C VAL A 28 19.15 3.08 -17.67
N LEU A 29 20.02 2.90 -18.67
CA LEU A 29 21.37 2.35 -18.50
C LEU A 29 22.27 3.24 -17.63
N ALA A 30 22.15 4.56 -17.78
CA ALA A 30 22.85 5.55 -16.95
C ALA A 30 22.28 5.66 -15.51
N GLY A 31 21.10 5.09 -15.25
CA GLY A 31 20.43 5.22 -13.95
C GLY A 31 19.82 6.61 -13.71
N GLU A 32 19.53 7.32 -14.79
CA GLU A 32 18.94 8.65 -14.75
C GLU A 32 17.44 8.58 -14.48
N ARG A 33 16.94 9.60 -13.75
CA ARG A 33 15.51 9.75 -13.48
C ARG A 33 14.78 10.12 -14.78
N LEU A 34 13.79 9.30 -15.15
CA LEU A 34 12.91 9.60 -16.28
C LEU A 34 12.01 10.80 -15.98
N SER A 35 11.77 11.61 -17.02
CA SER A 35 10.86 12.75 -16.96
C SER A 35 9.39 12.32 -17.08
N SER A 36 8.47 13.25 -16.84
CA SER A 36 7.03 13.01 -17.06
C SER A 36 6.71 12.67 -18.53
N ASP A 37 7.39 13.31 -19.49
CA ASP A 37 7.17 13.05 -20.92
C ASP A 37 7.74 11.68 -21.35
N ASP A 38 8.85 11.23 -20.77
CA ASP A 38 9.32 9.86 -20.93
C ASP A 38 8.26 8.86 -20.43
N GLY A 39 7.65 9.13 -19.27
CA GLY A 39 6.57 8.32 -18.72
C GLY A 39 5.35 8.22 -19.65
N LYS A 40 4.90 9.34 -20.22
CA LYS A 40 3.79 9.34 -21.20
C LYS A 40 4.13 8.52 -22.43
N ARG A 41 5.35 8.65 -22.97
CA ARG A 41 5.83 7.85 -24.11
C ARG A 41 5.81 6.35 -23.80
N LEU A 42 6.24 5.97 -22.59
CA LEU A 42 6.19 4.57 -22.13
C LEU A 42 4.74 4.07 -21.97
N TYR A 43 3.81 4.90 -21.49
CA TYR A 43 2.38 4.53 -21.43
C TYR A 43 1.75 4.34 -22.81
N HIS A 44 2.21 5.07 -23.83
CA HIS A 44 1.68 4.99 -25.19
C HIS A 44 2.36 3.91 -26.06
N THR A 45 3.43 3.26 -25.60
CA THR A 45 4.12 2.26 -26.41
C THR A 45 3.32 0.96 -26.51
N PRO A 46 3.06 0.44 -27.73
CA PRO A 46 2.46 -0.89 -27.88
C PRO A 46 3.50 -2.02 -27.71
N ASN A 47 4.79 -1.68 -27.61
CA ASN A 47 5.88 -2.65 -27.58
C ASN A 47 6.18 -3.11 -26.15
N LEU A 48 5.34 -4.01 -25.65
CA LEU A 48 5.50 -4.60 -24.32
C LEU A 48 6.88 -5.29 -24.11
N PRO A 49 7.46 -6.00 -25.09
CA PRO A 49 8.81 -6.54 -24.95
C PRO A 49 9.89 -5.48 -24.70
N ALA A 50 9.86 -4.36 -25.42
CA ALA A 50 10.79 -3.24 -25.19
C ALA A 50 10.64 -2.68 -23.77
N LEU A 51 9.40 -2.40 -23.36
CA LEU A 51 9.08 -1.86 -22.04
C LEU A 51 9.52 -2.82 -20.92
N GLY A 52 9.18 -4.10 -21.06
CA GLY A 52 9.55 -5.14 -20.10
C GLY A 52 11.06 -5.31 -19.97
N TYR A 53 11.81 -5.22 -21.06
CA TYR A 53 13.26 -5.29 -21.02
C TYR A 53 13.88 -4.12 -20.26
N LEU A 54 13.46 -2.89 -20.56
CA LEU A 54 13.93 -1.68 -19.86
C LEU A 54 13.60 -1.72 -18.37
N ALA A 55 12.37 -2.16 -18.02
CA ALA A 55 11.97 -2.36 -16.63
C ALA A 55 12.82 -3.43 -15.94
N ASN A 56 13.15 -4.52 -16.63
CA ASN A 56 13.96 -5.60 -16.08
C ASN A 56 15.41 -5.15 -15.81
N ILE A 57 16.01 -4.33 -16.68
CA ILE A 57 17.34 -3.72 -16.41
C ILE A 57 17.32 -2.95 -15.09
N ALA A 58 16.30 -2.09 -14.89
CA ALA A 58 16.19 -1.31 -13.66
C ALA A 58 15.95 -2.21 -12.42
N ARG A 59 15.12 -3.25 -12.55
CA ARG A 59 14.84 -4.23 -11.50
C ARG A 59 16.08 -5.05 -11.13
N GLU A 60 16.82 -5.58 -12.10
CA GLU A 60 18.03 -6.39 -11.87
C GLU A 60 19.16 -5.55 -11.27
N ARG A 61 19.27 -4.26 -11.65
CA ARG A 61 20.23 -3.35 -11.01
C ARG A 61 20.00 -3.21 -9.51
N LEU A 62 18.74 -3.14 -9.07
CA LEU A 62 18.39 -2.93 -7.67
C LEU A 62 18.30 -4.23 -6.87
N HIS A 63 17.93 -5.34 -7.51
CA HIS A 63 17.51 -6.55 -6.81
C HIS A 63 18.16 -7.84 -7.34
N GLY A 64 18.92 -7.77 -8.43
CA GLY A 64 19.38 -8.95 -9.16
C GLY A 64 18.21 -9.91 -9.44
N ASP A 65 18.45 -11.19 -9.23
CA ASP A 65 17.46 -12.26 -9.42
C ASP A 65 16.54 -12.47 -8.21
N ALA A 66 16.71 -11.71 -7.12
CA ALA A 66 15.91 -11.90 -5.91
C ALA A 66 14.43 -11.57 -6.15
N ALA A 67 13.55 -12.34 -5.53
CA ALA A 67 12.12 -12.08 -5.43
C ALA A 67 11.72 -12.15 -3.95
N TYR A 68 11.29 -11.01 -3.39
CA TYR A 68 10.93 -10.90 -1.98
C TYR A 68 9.47 -11.27 -1.76
N PHE A 69 9.18 -11.95 -0.65
CA PHE A 69 7.84 -12.25 -0.21
C PHE A 69 7.74 -12.15 1.31
N VAL A 70 6.52 -12.00 1.82
CA VAL A 70 6.23 -11.98 3.26
C VAL A 70 5.10 -12.95 3.56
N ARG A 71 5.24 -13.71 4.66
CA ARG A 71 4.16 -14.55 5.16
C ARG A 71 3.34 -13.73 6.15
N ASN A 72 2.24 -13.16 5.64
CA ASN A 72 1.40 -12.26 6.42
C ASN A 72 0.03 -12.87 6.73
N GLN A 73 -0.59 -12.38 7.82
CA GLN A 73 -2.00 -12.54 8.11
C GLN A 73 -2.71 -11.20 7.93
N HIS A 74 -3.85 -11.19 7.24
CA HIS A 74 -4.66 -9.99 7.06
C HIS A 74 -5.85 -10.00 8.03
N ILE A 75 -6.04 -8.90 8.75
CA ILE A 75 -7.18 -8.68 9.64
C ILE A 75 -7.92 -7.42 9.21
N ASN A 76 -9.22 -7.55 8.98
CA ASN A 76 -10.09 -6.39 8.84
C ASN A 76 -10.90 -6.19 10.12
N TYR A 77 -10.60 -5.13 10.87
CA TYR A 77 -11.19 -4.89 12.19
C TYR A 77 -12.62 -4.33 12.13
N THR A 78 -13.02 -3.77 10.99
CA THR A 78 -14.37 -3.29 10.71
C THR A 78 -14.57 -3.20 9.20
N ASN A 79 -15.76 -3.47 8.70
CA ASN A 79 -16.16 -3.09 7.33
C ASN A 79 -17.01 -1.81 7.29
N ILE A 80 -17.43 -1.27 8.44
CA ILE A 80 -18.20 -0.02 8.51
C ILE A 80 -17.35 1.15 8.00
N CYS A 81 -17.80 1.85 6.97
CA CYS A 81 -17.07 2.96 6.36
C CYS A 81 -18.00 4.10 5.93
N ASN A 82 -17.51 5.34 6.06
CA ASN A 82 -18.24 6.55 5.62
C ASN A 82 -17.65 7.23 4.37
N LYS A 83 -16.78 6.56 3.61
CA LYS A 83 -16.05 7.18 2.48
C LYS A 83 -16.74 7.09 1.12
N GLY A 84 -17.54 6.05 0.90
CA GLY A 84 -18.35 5.89 -0.33
C GLY A 84 -17.53 5.78 -1.61
N CYS A 85 -16.40 5.05 -1.60
CA CYS A 85 -15.61 4.81 -2.80
C CYS A 85 -16.39 3.89 -3.77
N LEU A 86 -16.63 4.32 -5.01
CA LEU A 86 -17.52 3.62 -5.95
C LEU A 86 -17.04 2.22 -6.36
N PHE A 87 -15.74 1.94 -6.26
CA PHE A 87 -15.15 0.64 -6.61
C PHE A 87 -15.01 -0.32 -5.42
N CYS A 88 -15.26 0.14 -4.20
CA CYS A 88 -15.01 -0.66 -3.00
C CYS A 88 -16.23 -1.51 -2.66
N SER A 89 -16.10 -2.83 -2.79
CA SER A 89 -17.14 -3.80 -2.40
C SER A 89 -17.07 -4.22 -0.93
N PHE A 90 -16.01 -3.83 -0.21
CA PHE A 90 -15.81 -4.26 1.17
C PHE A 90 -16.70 -3.52 2.16
N TYR A 91 -17.04 -2.26 1.89
CA TYR A 91 -17.63 -1.42 2.93
C TYR A 91 -19.12 -1.68 3.16
N ALA A 92 -19.52 -1.56 4.42
CA ALA A 92 -20.90 -1.44 4.85
C ALA A 92 -21.15 0.01 5.31
N LEU A 93 -22.32 0.57 4.98
CA LEU A 93 -22.67 1.91 5.46
C LEU A 93 -22.92 1.89 6.97
N PRO A 94 -22.81 3.03 7.67
CA PRO A 94 -23.18 3.09 9.08
C PRO A 94 -24.62 2.62 9.30
N LYS A 95 -24.81 1.65 10.20
CA LYS A 95 -26.09 0.97 10.51
C LYS A 95 -26.57 -0.06 9.48
N ASP A 96 -25.75 -0.37 8.49
CA ASP A 96 -26.01 -1.50 7.60
C ASP A 96 -25.99 -2.82 8.42
N PRO A 97 -26.96 -3.74 8.23
CA PRO A 97 -27.02 -5.00 8.96
C PRO A 97 -25.79 -5.90 8.76
N ASP A 98 -25.08 -5.76 7.63
CA ASP A 98 -23.86 -6.53 7.35
C ASP A 98 -22.59 -5.85 7.91
N GLY A 99 -22.76 -4.71 8.60
CA GLY A 99 -21.70 -3.97 9.26
C GLY A 99 -21.21 -4.64 10.55
N TYR A 100 -19.90 -4.79 10.70
CA TYR A 100 -19.27 -5.33 11.90
C TYR A 100 -18.12 -4.45 12.41
N VAL A 101 -17.84 -4.58 13.71
CA VAL A 101 -16.64 -4.10 14.38
C VAL A 101 -16.14 -5.24 15.25
N LEU A 102 -14.94 -5.72 15.01
CA LEU A 102 -14.33 -6.77 15.82
C LEU A 102 -13.88 -6.17 17.16
N SER A 103 -14.19 -6.86 18.25
CA SER A 103 -13.60 -6.61 19.56
C SER A 103 -12.12 -7.00 19.60
N PRO A 104 -11.33 -6.46 20.55
CA PRO A 104 -9.96 -6.93 20.79
C PRO A 104 -9.88 -8.44 21.02
N GLN A 105 -10.88 -9.04 21.66
CA GLN A 105 -10.97 -10.48 21.90
C GLN A 105 -11.12 -11.27 20.58
N GLU A 106 -12.03 -10.85 19.70
CA GLU A 106 -12.19 -11.48 18.38
C GLU A 106 -10.94 -11.34 17.50
N ILE A 107 -10.22 -10.22 17.62
CA ILE A 107 -8.93 -10.03 16.94
C ILE A 107 -7.88 -10.99 17.50
N THR A 108 -7.78 -11.12 18.82
CA THR A 108 -6.92 -12.11 19.49
C THR A 108 -7.20 -13.53 18.99
N GLU A 109 -8.48 -13.93 18.91
CA GLU A 109 -8.87 -15.25 18.40
C GLU A 109 -8.45 -15.45 16.94
N LYS A 110 -8.62 -14.42 16.09
CA LYS A 110 -8.14 -14.45 14.70
C LYS A 110 -6.63 -14.60 14.63
N VAL A 111 -5.86 -13.87 15.44
CA VAL A 111 -4.39 -14.02 15.45
C VAL A 111 -3.98 -15.43 15.90
N ARG A 112 -4.67 -15.97 16.90
CA ARG A 112 -4.42 -17.31 17.44
C ARG A 112 -4.79 -18.44 16.49
N SER A 113 -5.69 -18.21 15.53
CA SER A 113 -6.08 -19.24 14.54
C SER A 113 -4.93 -19.69 13.63
N TYR A 114 -3.76 -19.05 13.73
CA TYR A 114 -2.56 -19.39 13.00
C TYR A 114 -1.34 -19.60 13.92
N ASP A 115 -1.51 -19.87 15.23
CA ASP A 115 -0.42 -20.03 16.21
C ASP A 115 0.67 -21.03 15.80
N ASP A 116 0.31 -22.09 15.12
CA ASP A 116 1.21 -23.10 14.57
C ASP A 116 1.94 -22.67 13.29
N ILE A 117 1.59 -21.48 12.78
CA ILE A 117 2.17 -20.89 11.58
C ILE A 117 3.15 -19.75 11.95
N PRO A 118 4.40 -19.77 11.40
CA PRO A 118 5.35 -18.69 11.56
C PRO A 118 4.99 -17.48 10.67
N ILE A 119 3.93 -16.75 11.06
CA ILE A 119 3.58 -15.44 10.49
C ILE A 119 4.62 -14.42 10.93
N SER A 120 5.19 -13.67 9.98
CA SER A 120 6.17 -12.61 10.24
C SER A 120 5.58 -11.21 10.21
N GLU A 121 4.40 -11.04 9.58
CA GLU A 121 3.70 -9.76 9.48
C GLU A 121 2.20 -9.93 9.72
N ILE A 122 1.58 -9.01 10.46
CA ILE A 122 0.12 -8.85 10.46
C ILE A 122 -0.19 -7.53 9.77
N HIS A 123 -1.06 -7.59 8.76
CA HIS A 123 -1.59 -6.44 8.05
C HIS A 123 -3.02 -6.18 8.56
N MET A 124 -3.25 -5.04 9.22
CA MET A 124 -4.56 -4.67 9.76
C MET A 124 -5.09 -3.35 9.18
N VAL A 125 -6.18 -3.42 8.42
CA VAL A 125 -6.87 -2.25 7.84
C VAL A 125 -8.37 -2.44 7.90
N GLY A 126 -9.16 -1.39 7.88
CA GLY A 126 -10.61 -1.50 7.94
C GLY A 126 -11.34 -0.38 7.22
N GLY A 127 -12.66 -0.39 7.38
CA GLY A 127 -13.50 0.75 7.07
C GLY A 127 -13.23 1.92 8.02
N VAL A 128 -13.59 3.13 7.57
CA VAL A 128 -13.43 4.34 8.35
C VAL A 128 -14.69 4.60 9.17
N ASN A 129 -14.72 4.08 10.40
CA ASN A 129 -15.86 4.19 11.31
C ASN A 129 -15.66 5.36 12.32
N PRO A 130 -16.41 6.47 12.19
CA PRO A 130 -16.24 7.64 13.06
C PRO A 130 -16.73 7.43 14.51
N LYS A 131 -17.40 6.32 14.80
CA LYS A 131 -17.89 6.00 16.15
C LYS A 131 -16.87 5.26 17.01
N LEU A 132 -15.80 4.75 16.42
CA LEU A 132 -14.76 4.06 17.18
C LEU A 132 -13.96 5.09 18.00
N PRO A 133 -13.87 4.93 19.33
CA PRO A 133 -13.05 5.81 20.16
C PRO A 133 -11.56 5.55 19.88
N PHE A 134 -10.70 6.52 20.22
CA PHE A 134 -9.26 6.34 20.04
C PHE A 134 -8.71 5.12 20.80
N SER A 135 -9.22 4.85 22.00
CA SER A 135 -8.82 3.68 22.81
C SER A 135 -8.99 2.36 22.06
N TYR A 136 -10.05 2.21 21.26
CA TYR A 136 -10.28 1.00 20.47
C TYR A 136 -9.08 0.67 19.59
N TYR A 137 -8.53 1.67 18.88
CA TYR A 137 -7.39 1.47 17.98
C TYR A 137 -6.14 1.03 18.74
N LEU A 138 -5.91 1.59 19.94
CA LEU A 138 -4.80 1.15 20.80
C LEU A 138 -5.02 -0.27 21.34
N ASP A 139 -6.26 -0.60 21.72
CA ASP A 139 -6.61 -1.89 22.30
C ASP A 139 -6.45 -3.03 21.29
N VAL A 140 -6.85 -2.82 20.03
CA VAL A 140 -6.69 -3.85 18.98
C VAL A 140 -5.22 -4.06 18.60
N VAL A 141 -4.40 -3.01 18.61
CA VAL A 141 -2.95 -3.10 18.38
C VAL A 141 -2.29 -3.90 19.51
N ARG A 142 -2.61 -3.55 20.77
CA ARG A 142 -2.08 -4.25 21.96
C ARG A 142 -2.51 -5.71 22.01
N ALA A 143 -3.76 -6.01 21.67
CA ALA A 143 -4.27 -7.37 21.61
C ALA A 143 -3.47 -8.25 20.63
N ILE A 144 -3.11 -7.72 19.46
CA ILE A 144 -2.24 -8.43 18.50
C ILE A 144 -0.85 -8.67 19.11
N LYS A 145 -0.23 -7.64 19.69
CA LYS A 145 1.13 -7.73 20.25
C LYS A 145 1.21 -8.59 21.50
N GLU A 146 0.14 -8.73 22.27
CA GLU A 146 0.09 -9.64 23.41
C GLU A 146 0.17 -11.11 22.96
N VAL A 147 -0.49 -11.45 21.85
CA VAL A 147 -0.44 -12.81 21.27
C VAL A 147 0.87 -13.05 20.53
N ARG A 148 1.33 -12.07 19.75
CA ARG A 148 2.54 -12.16 18.92
C ARG A 148 3.42 -10.91 19.09
N PRO A 149 4.24 -10.83 20.14
CA PRO A 149 5.06 -9.64 20.39
C PRO A 149 6.07 -9.36 19.27
N ASP A 150 6.60 -10.42 18.65
CA ASP A 150 7.67 -10.35 17.65
C ASP A 150 7.18 -10.13 16.21
N VAL A 151 5.86 -10.12 15.96
CA VAL A 151 5.32 -9.93 14.61
C VAL A 151 5.45 -8.48 14.18
N SER A 152 5.82 -8.22 12.92
CA SER A 152 5.72 -6.87 12.38
C SER A 152 4.26 -6.51 12.17
N LEU A 153 3.74 -5.52 12.89
CA LEU A 153 2.36 -5.07 12.75
C LEU A 153 2.30 -3.87 11.80
N LYS A 154 1.75 -4.11 10.60
CA LYS A 154 1.48 -3.09 9.59
C LYS A 154 0.00 -2.70 9.66
N ALA A 155 -0.33 -1.53 10.21
CA ALA A 155 -1.72 -1.19 10.51
C ALA A 155 -2.10 0.25 10.12
N PHE A 156 -3.39 0.39 9.74
CA PHE A 156 -4.09 1.64 9.42
C PHE A 156 -3.54 2.40 8.21
N THR A 157 -4.36 2.69 7.21
CA THR A 157 -3.97 3.54 6.07
C THR A 157 -3.93 5.02 6.46
N MET A 158 -3.37 5.87 5.60
CA MET A 158 -3.41 7.34 5.77
C MET A 158 -4.84 7.88 5.89
N ILE A 159 -5.80 7.22 5.24
CA ILE A 159 -7.22 7.61 5.30
C ILE A 159 -7.84 7.26 6.67
N GLU A 160 -7.43 6.14 7.27
CA GLU A 160 -7.84 5.76 8.62
C GLU A 160 -7.16 6.67 9.66
N LEU A 161 -5.86 6.94 9.53
CA LEU A 161 -5.11 7.82 10.43
C LEU A 161 -5.72 9.22 10.54
N GLU A 162 -6.20 9.78 9.43
CA GLU A 162 -6.94 11.05 9.43
C GLU A 162 -8.22 10.98 10.29
N GLN A 163 -8.93 9.86 10.30
CA GLN A 163 -10.08 9.67 11.18
C GLN A 163 -9.65 9.39 12.63
N ILE A 164 -8.59 8.61 12.83
CA ILE A 164 -8.07 8.24 14.15
C ILE A 164 -7.62 9.49 14.91
N ARG A 165 -6.84 10.38 14.28
CA ARG A 165 -6.41 11.63 14.93
C ARG A 165 -7.58 12.53 15.33
N ARG A 166 -8.66 12.54 14.53
CA ARG A 166 -9.88 13.32 14.81
C ARG A 166 -10.59 12.80 16.06
N VAL A 167 -10.70 11.49 16.22
CA VAL A 167 -11.32 10.90 17.44
C VAL A 167 -10.37 10.93 18.64
N ALA A 168 -9.05 10.91 18.41
CA ALA A 168 -8.04 11.15 19.44
C ALA A 168 -8.05 12.61 19.93
N LYS A 169 -8.49 13.54 19.07
CA LYS A 169 -8.39 14.99 19.28
C LYS A 169 -6.94 15.44 19.48
N LYS A 170 -6.03 14.83 18.72
CA LYS A 170 -4.59 15.08 18.76
C LYS A 170 -4.06 15.44 17.38
N PRO A 171 -2.93 16.16 17.30
CA PRO A 171 -2.09 16.20 16.11
C PRO A 171 -1.73 14.78 15.60
N LEU A 172 -1.45 14.66 14.29
CA LEU A 172 -1.17 13.36 13.68
C LEU A 172 0.13 12.74 14.21
N ASP A 173 1.16 13.54 14.37
CA ASP A 173 2.46 13.14 14.96
C ASP A 173 2.29 12.57 16.37
N GLU A 174 1.53 13.23 17.24
CA GLU A 174 1.21 12.70 18.58
C GLU A 174 0.39 11.39 18.50
N THR A 175 -0.58 11.33 17.59
CA THR A 175 -1.39 10.12 17.37
C THR A 175 -0.52 8.95 16.90
N LEU A 176 0.46 9.21 16.03
CA LEU A 176 1.40 8.21 15.53
C LEU A 176 2.35 7.72 16.62
N VAL A 177 2.80 8.60 17.53
CA VAL A 177 3.58 8.21 18.71
C VAL A 177 2.79 7.23 19.57
N ASP A 178 1.54 7.57 19.92
CA ASP A 178 0.68 6.69 20.74
C ASP A 178 0.46 5.31 20.07
N LEU A 179 0.20 5.28 18.75
CA LEU A 179 -0.01 4.04 18.01
C LEU A 179 1.27 3.20 17.94
N LYS A 180 2.42 3.85 17.76
CA LYS A 180 3.74 3.20 17.76
C LYS A 180 4.07 2.61 19.13
N GLU A 181 3.78 3.35 20.20
CA GLU A 181 3.93 2.87 21.58
C GLU A 181 2.98 1.70 21.89
N ALA A 182 1.78 1.69 21.31
CA ALA A 182 0.88 0.53 21.39
C ALA A 182 1.43 -0.68 20.63
N GLY A 183 2.20 -0.46 19.56
CA GLY A 183 3.00 -1.48 18.89
C GLY A 183 2.87 -1.55 17.36
N ILE A 184 2.41 -0.52 16.66
CA ILE A 184 2.51 -0.56 15.18
C ILE A 184 3.97 -0.39 14.74
N ASP A 185 4.39 -1.14 13.72
CA ASP A 185 5.75 -1.11 13.17
C ASP A 185 5.80 -0.39 11.81
N ALA A 186 4.70 -0.46 11.05
CA ALA A 186 4.59 0.13 9.72
C ALA A 186 3.15 0.55 9.39
N ILE A 187 3.02 1.41 8.39
CA ILE A 187 1.76 1.91 7.87
C ILE A 187 1.61 1.41 6.42
N PRO A 188 0.52 0.72 6.05
CA PRO A 188 0.29 0.30 4.67
C PRO A 188 -0.02 1.48 3.74
N GLY A 189 0.46 1.41 2.50
CA GLY A 189 0.27 2.47 1.48
C GLY A 189 -1.12 2.54 0.84
N GLY A 190 -2.14 1.91 1.44
CA GLY A 190 -3.51 1.93 0.93
C GLY A 190 -4.14 3.33 0.97
N GLY A 191 -5.19 3.53 0.18
CA GLY A 191 -5.96 4.77 0.20
C GLY A 191 -5.49 5.87 -0.76
N ALA A 192 -4.34 5.72 -1.43
CA ALA A 192 -3.89 6.67 -2.45
C ALA A 192 -4.75 6.60 -3.73
N GLU A 193 -4.94 5.38 -4.24
CA GLU A 193 -5.59 5.05 -5.52
C GLU A 193 -5.02 5.86 -6.70
N VAL A 194 -5.63 7.01 -7.02
CA VAL A 194 -5.27 7.89 -8.13
C VAL A 194 -5.33 9.33 -7.65
N PHE A 195 -4.21 10.06 -7.71
CA PHE A 195 -4.13 11.45 -7.28
C PHE A 195 -4.64 12.48 -8.30
N SER A 196 -5.21 12.03 -9.43
CA SER A 196 -5.87 12.92 -10.38
C SER A 196 -7.16 13.45 -9.77
N GLU A 197 -7.27 14.77 -9.65
CA GLU A 197 -8.47 15.46 -9.14
C GLU A 197 -9.74 15.03 -9.88
N ARG A 198 -9.72 15.02 -11.22
CA ARG A 198 -10.84 14.53 -12.03
C ARG A 198 -11.29 13.12 -11.66
N VAL A 199 -10.33 12.19 -11.52
CA VAL A 199 -10.65 10.80 -11.13
C VAL A 199 -11.15 10.74 -9.70
N HIS A 200 -10.66 11.63 -8.83
CA HIS A 200 -11.08 11.69 -7.44
C HIS A 200 -12.54 12.11 -7.33
N GLU A 201 -12.94 13.16 -8.04
CA GLU A 201 -14.33 13.64 -8.13
C GLU A 201 -15.28 12.57 -8.70
N GLU A 202 -14.81 11.77 -9.66
CA GLU A 202 -15.60 10.68 -10.26
C GLU A 202 -15.80 9.49 -9.31
N LEU A 203 -14.82 9.17 -8.45
CA LEU A 203 -14.78 7.90 -7.71
C LEU A 203 -15.01 8.01 -6.20
N PHE A 204 -14.80 9.19 -5.60
CA PHE A 204 -14.85 9.38 -4.15
C PHE A 204 -15.83 10.46 -3.75
N GLN A 205 -16.66 10.15 -2.75
CA GLN A 205 -17.64 11.10 -2.23
C GLN A 205 -17.12 11.85 -1.00
N ALA A 206 -16.49 11.13 -0.07
CA ALA A 206 -16.11 11.67 1.25
C ALA A 206 -14.68 11.26 1.67
N LYS A 207 -13.90 10.68 0.76
CA LYS A 207 -12.49 10.34 0.97
C LYS A 207 -11.64 11.61 0.93
N SER A 208 -10.57 11.64 1.73
CA SER A 208 -9.58 12.72 1.67
C SER A 208 -8.94 12.80 0.27
N ASP A 209 -8.59 14.01 -0.15
CA ASP A 209 -7.85 14.35 -1.37
C ASP A 209 -6.37 13.87 -1.32
N SER A 210 -5.66 14.06 -2.44
CA SER A 210 -4.25 13.68 -2.57
C SER A 210 -3.34 14.43 -1.61
N ASP A 211 -3.62 15.70 -1.34
CA ASP A 211 -2.77 16.55 -0.51
C ASP A 211 -2.78 16.08 0.95
N LYS A 212 -3.96 15.77 1.49
CA LYS A 212 -4.07 15.16 2.83
C LYS A 212 -3.45 13.78 2.92
N TRP A 213 -3.58 12.96 1.87
CA TRP A 213 -2.93 11.65 1.86
C TRP A 213 -1.40 11.81 1.89
N LEU A 214 -0.85 12.72 1.08
CA LEU A 214 0.58 13.02 1.02
C LEU A 214 1.09 13.68 2.30
N GLU A 215 0.30 14.55 2.93
CA GLU A 215 0.61 15.15 4.23
C GLU A 215 0.72 14.08 5.31
N ALA A 216 -0.25 13.16 5.39
CA ALA A 216 -0.24 12.08 6.36
C ALA A 216 0.87 11.05 6.11
N ALA A 217 1.32 10.89 4.86
CA ALA A 217 2.37 9.95 4.48
C ALA A 217 3.81 10.46 4.70
N ARG A 218 4.00 11.75 4.98
CA ARG A 218 5.31 12.38 5.20
C ARG A 218 5.77 12.21 6.64
#